data_AF-A0ABC8TW43-F1
#
_entry.id   AF-A0ABC8TW43-F1
#
_cell.length_a   1.000
_cell.length_b   1.000
_cell.length_c   1.000
_cell.angle_alpha   90.00
_cell.angle_beta   90.00
_cell.angle_gamma   90.00
#
_symmetry.space_group_name_H-M   'P 1'
#
loop_
_entity.id
_entity.type
_entity.pdbx_description
1 polymer ?
#
loop_
_entity_poly.entity_id
_entity_poly.type
_entity_poly.pdbx_seq_one_letter_code
_entity_poly.pdbx_strand_id
1 'polypeptide(L)'
;MRNIDDRNRLLLCILNICKDVLGRLPKVVGIDVVEMALWAKENTPTITKQRDLRDWPVAVTVTESDLKVTVERELVSQAEEEDMEALLGTYIMGIGEAEAFSERLKRELQALEAANVHAILESEPLIDEVLQGLEAATNCVEDMDEWLNIFNVKLRHMREDIESIETRNNKLEMQSVNNKSLIEELDKLLESLRIPSEYAACLTGGSFDEARMLQNIEACEWLNSALRGLEVPNLDPSYANMRAVCACLVLVLFLKLHKQIVNILP
;
A
#
# COMPACT_ATOMS: atom_id res chain seq x y z
N MET A 1 -12.10 -17.38 17.11
CA MET A 1 -13.46 -16.84 17.01
C MET A 1 -14.23 -17.23 18.27
N ARG A 2 -14.17 -16.43 19.34
CA ARG A 2 -14.73 -16.79 20.66
C ARG A 2 -15.97 -15.99 21.05
N ASN A 3 -16.31 -14.92 20.33
CA ASN A 3 -17.49 -14.09 20.61
C ASN A 3 -18.61 -14.31 19.56
N ILE A 4 -19.87 -14.26 20.00
CA ILE A 4 -21.08 -14.32 19.16
C ILE A 4 -21.11 -13.11 18.21
N ASP A 5 -20.68 -11.94 18.69
CA ASP A 5 -20.63 -10.72 17.86
C ASP A 5 -19.63 -10.84 16.71
N ASP A 6 -18.45 -11.43 16.95
CA ASP A 6 -17.45 -11.68 15.90
C ASP A 6 -18.00 -12.61 14.81
N ARG A 7 -18.79 -13.60 15.22
CA ARG A 7 -19.43 -14.55 14.30
C ARG A 7 -20.53 -13.86 13.49
N ASN A 8 -21.34 -13.03 14.13
CA ASN A 8 -22.39 -12.26 13.47
C ASN A 8 -21.80 -11.26 12.47
N ARG A 9 -20.71 -10.58 12.85
CA ARG A 9 -19.99 -9.63 11.99
C ARG A 9 -19.39 -10.33 10.78
N LEU A 10 -18.79 -11.51 10.96
CA LEU A 10 -18.29 -12.31 9.83
C LEU A 10 -19.41 -12.71 8.86
N LEU A 11 -20.56 -13.16 9.39
CA LEU A 11 -21.72 -13.52 8.56
C LEU A 11 -22.27 -12.32 7.79
N LEU A 12 -22.37 -11.16 8.43
CA LEU A 12 -22.76 -9.89 7.78
C LEU A 12 -21.78 -9.48 6.68
N CYS A 13 -20.47 -9.59 6.92
CA CYS A 13 -19.45 -9.31 5.90
C CYS A 13 -19.61 -10.22 4.68
N ILE A 14 -19.81 -11.52 4.90
CA ILE A 14 -20.03 -12.49 3.81
C ILE A 14 -21.31 -12.16 3.03
N LEU A 15 -22.40 -11.83 3.73
CA LEU A 15 -23.68 -11.45 3.11
C LEU A 15 -23.56 -10.19 2.24
N ASN A 16 -22.84 -9.17 2.72
CA ASN A 16 -22.61 -7.93 1.99
C ASN A 16 -21.74 -8.16 0.76
N ILE A 17 -20.65 -8.92 0.87
CA ILE A 17 -19.81 -9.28 -0.28
C ILE A 17 -20.61 -10.08 -1.32
N CYS A 18 -21.44 -11.03 -0.89
CA CYS A 18 -22.31 -11.75 -1.81
C CYS A 18 -23.35 -10.85 -2.49
N LYS A 19 -23.89 -9.86 -1.78
CA LYS A 19 -24.82 -8.87 -2.35
C LYS A 19 -24.13 -7.98 -3.38
N ASP A 20 -22.92 -7.49 -3.08
CA ASP A 20 -22.20 -6.54 -3.92
C ASP A 20 -21.61 -7.22 -5.18
N VAL A 21 -21.14 -8.46 -5.06
CA VAL A 21 -20.48 -9.18 -6.16
C VAL A 21 -21.46 -10.01 -7.00
N LEU A 22 -22.47 -10.63 -6.38
CA LEU A 22 -23.38 -11.56 -7.06
C LEU A 22 -24.80 -11.00 -7.26
N GLY A 23 -25.09 -9.81 -6.73
CA GLY A 23 -26.41 -9.16 -6.83
C GLY A 23 -27.54 -9.92 -6.13
N ARG A 24 -27.23 -10.95 -5.35
CA ARG A 24 -28.21 -11.83 -4.68
C ARG A 24 -27.70 -12.30 -3.32
N LEU A 25 -28.61 -12.44 -2.37
CA LEU A 25 -28.28 -13.01 -1.07
C LEU A 25 -28.15 -14.54 -1.18
N PRO A 26 -27.16 -15.14 -0.48
CA PRO A 26 -26.99 -16.59 -0.46
C PRO A 26 -28.20 -17.26 0.20
N LYS A 27 -28.69 -18.34 -0.41
CA LYS A 27 -29.73 -19.18 0.20
C LYS A 27 -29.09 -20.04 1.28
N VAL A 28 -29.54 -19.86 2.52
CA VAL A 28 -29.10 -20.73 3.62
C VAL A 28 -29.95 -22.00 3.58
N VAL A 29 -29.29 -23.17 3.50
CA VAL A 29 -29.94 -24.48 3.40
C VAL A 29 -29.75 -25.22 4.72
N GLY A 30 -30.79 -25.92 5.19
CA GLY A 30 -30.74 -26.71 6.43
C GLY A 30 -31.12 -25.96 7.71
N ILE A 31 -31.78 -24.80 7.58
CA ILE A 31 -32.40 -24.08 8.70
C ILE A 31 -33.89 -24.44 8.75
N ASP A 32 -34.36 -24.89 9.90
CA ASP A 32 -35.79 -25.03 10.16
C ASP A 32 -36.40 -23.65 10.46
N VAL A 33 -37.30 -23.22 9.58
CA VAL A 33 -37.97 -21.92 9.64
C VAL A 33 -38.83 -21.81 10.91
N VAL A 34 -39.36 -22.93 11.41
CA VAL A 34 -40.19 -22.98 12.61
C VAL A 34 -39.34 -22.79 13.86
N GLU A 35 -38.18 -23.46 13.96
CA GLU A 35 -37.25 -23.27 15.07
C GLU A 35 -36.70 -21.84 15.10
N MET A 36 -36.44 -21.24 13.93
CA MET A 36 -36.02 -19.84 13.85
C MET A 36 -37.10 -18.83 14.27
N ALA A 37 -38.37 -19.10 13.94
CA ALA A 37 -39.48 -18.25 14.38
C ALA A 37 -39.70 -18.33 15.90
N LEU A 38 -39.54 -19.54 16.48
CA LEU A 38 -39.60 -19.75 17.93
C LEU A 38 -38.43 -19.06 18.63
N TRP A 39 -37.21 -19.22 18.11
CA TRP A 39 -36.02 -18.57 18.64
C TRP A 39 -36.13 -17.04 18.57
N ALA A 40 -36.63 -16.49 17.46
CA ALA A 40 -36.86 -15.05 17.31
C ALA A 40 -37.90 -14.56 18.33
N LYS A 41 -38.98 -15.29 18.58
CA LYS A 41 -39.99 -14.93 19.58
C LYS A 41 -39.42 -14.89 21.00
N GLU A 42 -38.48 -15.78 21.33
CA GLU A 42 -37.82 -15.82 22.64
C GLU A 42 -36.72 -14.76 22.81
N ASN A 43 -36.13 -14.28 21.71
CA ASN A 43 -34.98 -13.35 21.74
C ASN A 43 -35.29 -11.96 21.14
N THR A 44 -36.56 -11.63 20.89
CA THR A 44 -36.95 -10.26 20.48
C THR A 44 -37.19 -9.42 21.74
N PRO A 45 -36.36 -8.40 22.03
CA PRO A 45 -36.71 -7.43 23.07
C PRO A 45 -38.01 -6.72 22.68
N THR A 46 -38.93 -6.59 23.63
CA THR A 46 -40.25 -5.97 23.46
C THR A 46 -40.11 -4.49 23.12
N ILE A 47 -39.91 -4.19 21.83
CA ILE A 47 -40.14 -2.85 21.26
C ILE A 47 -41.56 -2.84 20.70
N THR A 48 -42.42 -2.12 21.40
CA THR A 48 -43.78 -1.79 21.00
C THR A 48 -43.75 -1.08 19.63
N LYS A 49 -44.37 -1.72 18.62
CA LYS A 49 -44.60 -1.15 17.30
C LYS A 49 -45.93 -0.39 17.27
N GLN A 50 -45.87 0.90 16.95
CA GLN A 50 -46.78 1.57 16.01
C GLN A 50 -45.86 2.07 14.87
N ARG A 51 -45.89 1.49 13.65
CA ARG A 51 -46.73 1.87 12.48
C ARG A 51 -46.71 3.39 12.22
N ASP A 52 -46.35 3.94 11.06
CA ASP A 52 -46.14 3.44 9.70
C ASP A 52 -45.28 4.43 8.86
N LEU A 53 -44.41 3.88 8.01
CA LEU A 53 -44.15 4.22 6.60
C LEU A 53 -44.32 5.68 6.06
N ARG A 54 -43.23 6.39 5.71
CA ARG A 54 -42.76 6.65 4.30
C ARG A 54 -41.74 7.80 4.16
N ASP A 55 -40.70 7.49 3.39
CA ASP A 55 -40.00 8.28 2.35
C ASP A 55 -39.56 9.74 2.63
N TRP A 56 -38.25 9.91 2.86
CA TRP A 56 -37.48 11.12 2.51
C TRP A 56 -37.01 10.97 1.05
N PRO A 57 -37.24 11.96 0.17
CA PRO A 57 -36.27 13.05 0.02
C PRO A 57 -36.96 14.42 0.04
N VAL A 58 -36.29 15.50 0.42
CA VAL A 58 -35.72 16.42 -0.57
C VAL A 58 -34.87 17.50 0.12
N ALA A 59 -33.79 17.85 -0.55
CA ALA A 59 -32.91 18.97 -0.24
C ALA A 59 -33.66 20.30 -0.09
N VAL A 60 -33.37 21.00 1.02
CA VAL A 60 -33.78 22.38 1.23
C VAL A 60 -33.01 23.26 0.26
N THR A 61 -33.68 23.80 -0.74
CA THR A 61 -33.25 25.01 -1.46
C THR A 61 -34.26 26.09 -1.12
N VAL A 62 -33.82 27.05 -0.30
CA VAL A 62 -34.57 28.26 0.00
C VAL A 62 -34.56 29.14 -1.24
N THR A 63 -35.75 29.41 -1.79
CA THR A 63 -35.96 30.61 -2.62
C THR A 63 -37.21 31.32 -2.12
N GLU A 64 -36.98 32.51 -1.58
CA GLU A 64 -38.02 33.48 -1.25
C GLU A 64 -38.76 33.89 -2.53
N SER A 65 -40.09 33.86 -2.49
CA SER A 65 -40.90 34.81 -3.26
C SER A 65 -42.26 34.97 -2.59
N ASP A 66 -42.61 36.23 -2.34
CA ASP A 66 -43.86 36.70 -1.76
C ASP A 66 -45.11 36.07 -2.40
N LEU A 67 -46.15 35.87 -1.59
CA LEU A 67 -47.49 36.48 -1.79
C LEU A 67 -48.58 35.70 -1.03
N LYS A 68 -49.39 36.46 -0.30
CA LYS A 68 -50.76 36.16 0.17
C LYS A 68 -50.86 35.35 1.48
N VAL A 69 -50.98 36.10 2.59
CA VAL A 69 -51.53 35.59 3.84
C VAL A 69 -53.02 35.28 3.63
N THR A 70 -53.32 34.10 3.09
CA THR A 70 -54.60 33.46 3.37
C THR A 70 -54.48 32.88 4.76
N VAL A 71 -55.28 33.38 5.69
CA VAL A 71 -55.48 32.76 7.01
C VAL A 71 -55.65 31.27 6.78
N GLU A 72 -54.65 30.48 7.19
CA GLU A 72 -54.64 29.03 7.09
C GLU A 72 -55.90 28.55 7.81
N ARG A 73 -56.91 28.19 7.02
CA ARG A 73 -58.20 27.70 7.52
C ARG A 73 -58.14 26.20 7.79
N GLU A 74 -56.93 25.68 7.96
CA GLU A 74 -56.59 24.26 8.00
C GLU A 74 -55.50 24.07 9.07
N LEU A 75 -55.74 24.62 10.26
CA LEU A 75 -54.91 24.38 11.45
C LEU A 75 -55.21 23.05 12.13
N VAL A 76 -56.18 22.30 11.58
CA VAL A 76 -56.64 20.99 12.05
C VAL A 76 -56.91 20.17 10.79
N SER A 77 -56.24 19.02 10.67
CA SER A 77 -56.49 18.09 9.58
C SER A 77 -57.89 17.50 9.70
N GLN A 78 -58.49 17.10 8.57
CA GLN A 78 -59.82 16.48 8.55
C GLN A 78 -59.92 15.24 9.46
N ALA A 79 -58.80 14.54 9.67
CA ALA A 79 -58.72 13.41 10.60
C ALA A 79 -58.76 13.87 12.08
N GLU A 80 -58.11 14.98 12.42
CA GLU A 80 -58.16 15.57 13.76
C GLU A 80 -59.52 16.20 14.05
N GLU A 81 -60.19 16.77 13.04
CA GLU A 81 -61.56 17.27 13.17
C GLU A 81 -62.56 16.14 13.46
N GLU A 82 -62.45 15.03 12.73
CA GLU A 82 -63.30 13.84 12.93
C GLU A 82 -63.05 13.18 14.29
N ASP A 83 -61.81 13.17 14.78
CA ASP A 83 -61.44 12.63 16.09
C ASP A 83 -61.92 13.55 17.23
N MET A 84 -61.81 14.87 17.06
CA MET A 84 -62.41 15.85 17.98
C MET A 84 -63.94 15.75 18.00
N GLU A 85 -64.59 15.55 16.85
CA GLU A 85 -66.03 15.38 16.75
C GLU A 85 -66.49 14.06 17.39
N ALA A 86 -65.71 12.97 17.27
CA ALA A 86 -65.96 11.71 17.95
C ALA A 86 -65.79 11.82 19.47
N LEU A 87 -64.76 12.53 19.93
CA LEU A 87 -64.55 12.82 21.36
C LEU A 87 -65.72 13.64 21.91
N LEU A 88 -66.11 14.72 21.23
CA LEU A 88 -67.24 15.57 21.66
C LEU A 88 -68.59 14.86 21.53
N GLY A 89 -68.79 14.02 20.50
CA GLY A 89 -70.01 13.26 20.26
C GLY A 89 -70.26 12.14 21.27
N THR A 90 -69.21 11.64 21.92
CA THR A 90 -69.32 10.70 23.04
C THR A 90 -69.91 11.36 24.30
N TYR A 91 -69.86 12.70 24.38
CA TYR A 91 -70.31 13.48 25.55
C TYR A 91 -71.46 14.43 25.17
N ILE A 92 -72.70 13.99 25.34
CA ILE A 92 -73.90 14.83 25.17
C ILE A 92 -73.89 15.94 26.24
N MET A 93 -73.67 17.19 25.83
CA MET A 93 -73.39 18.30 26.74
C MET A 93 -74.64 19.15 27.01
N GLY A 94 -75.12 19.20 28.26
CA GLY A 94 -76.08 20.21 28.72
C GLY A 94 -75.41 21.56 29.01
N ILE A 95 -76.15 22.68 28.93
CA ILE A 95 -75.63 24.08 29.06
C ILE A 95 -74.95 24.40 30.42
N GLY A 96 -74.93 23.47 31.39
CA GLY A 96 -74.23 23.62 32.68
C GLY A 96 -73.01 22.71 32.89
N GLU A 97 -72.65 21.87 31.93
CA GLU A 97 -71.62 20.82 32.10
C GLU A 97 -70.27 21.15 31.43
N ALA A 98 -70.20 22.25 30.67
CA ALA A 98 -68.99 22.65 29.95
C ALA A 98 -67.79 22.94 30.88
N GLU A 99 -68.04 23.51 32.06
CA GLU A 99 -66.98 23.78 33.04
C GLU A 99 -66.47 22.49 33.70
N ALA A 100 -67.36 21.53 33.96
CA ALA A 100 -66.98 20.20 34.43
C ALA A 100 -66.20 19.40 33.37
N PHE A 101 -66.54 19.59 32.09
CA PHE A 101 -65.82 19.01 30.95
C PHE A 101 -64.41 19.62 30.80
N SER A 102 -64.29 20.95 30.84
CA SER A 102 -62.99 21.64 30.79
C SER A 102 -62.08 21.21 31.94
N GLU A 103 -62.61 21.09 33.15
CA GLU A 103 -61.85 20.62 34.31
C GLU A 103 -61.42 19.15 34.18
N ARG A 104 -62.20 18.31 33.49
CA ARG A 104 -61.84 16.92 33.23
C ARG A 104 -60.77 16.79 32.15
N LEU A 105 -60.91 17.52 31.04
CA LEU A 105 -59.87 17.61 30.00
C LEU A 105 -58.56 18.11 30.58
N LYS A 106 -58.59 19.11 31.45
CA LYS A 106 -57.39 19.61 32.13
C LYS A 106 -56.71 18.53 32.98
N ARG A 107 -57.47 17.68 33.67
CA ARG A 107 -56.90 16.55 34.43
C ARG A 107 -56.33 15.47 33.53
N GLU A 108 -57.00 15.15 32.42
CA GLU A 108 -56.51 14.17 31.45
C GLU A 108 -55.24 14.68 30.75
N LEU A 109 -55.20 15.95 30.37
CA LEU A 109 -54.00 16.61 29.84
C LEU A 109 -52.86 16.55 30.85
N GLN A 110 -53.10 16.93 32.11
CA GLN A 110 -52.07 16.87 33.16
C GLN A 110 -51.57 15.44 33.40
N ALA A 111 -52.46 14.44 33.34
CA ALA A 111 -52.06 13.04 33.45
C ALA A 111 -51.22 12.59 32.26
N LEU A 112 -51.55 13.05 31.04
CA LEU A 112 -50.80 12.77 29.83
C LEU A 112 -49.42 13.46 29.83
N GLU A 113 -49.35 14.72 30.26
CA GLU A 113 -48.10 15.46 30.44
C GLU A 113 -47.20 14.77 31.46
N ALA A 114 -47.75 14.33 32.59
CA ALA A 114 -47.00 13.57 33.59
C ALA A 114 -46.50 12.23 33.04
N ALA A 115 -47.31 11.51 32.27
CA ALA A 115 -46.91 10.27 31.62
C ALA A 115 -45.81 10.47 30.58
N ASN A 116 -45.88 11.55 29.79
CA ASN A 116 -44.85 11.90 28.82
C ASN A 116 -43.52 12.26 29.49
N VAL A 117 -43.55 13.08 30.56
CA VAL A 117 -42.33 13.40 31.33
C VAL A 117 -41.73 12.13 31.92
N HIS A 118 -42.55 11.22 32.46
CA HIS A 118 -42.08 9.95 32.99
C HIS A 118 -41.44 9.07 31.90
N ALA A 119 -42.04 9.00 30.72
CA ALA A 119 -41.48 8.23 29.59
C ALA A 119 -40.14 8.80 29.12
N ILE A 120 -39.99 10.13 29.12
CA ILE A 120 -38.72 10.79 28.79
C ILE A 120 -37.66 10.49 29.85
N LEU A 121 -38.01 10.59 31.13
CA LEU A 121 -37.07 10.30 32.23
C LEU A 121 -36.65 8.83 32.27
N GLU A 122 -37.54 7.89 31.96
CA GLU A 122 -37.17 6.47 31.84
C GLU A 122 -36.23 6.19 30.65
N SER A 123 -36.24 7.05 29.62
CA SER A 123 -35.35 6.92 28.47
C SER A 123 -33.94 7.47 28.71
N GLU A 124 -33.75 8.33 29.72
CA GLU A 124 -32.45 8.91 30.10
C GLU A 124 -31.32 7.88 30.29
N PRO A 125 -31.45 6.79 31.09
CA PRO A 125 -30.37 5.83 31.27
C PRO A 125 -29.99 5.06 29.99
N LEU A 126 -30.96 4.84 29.09
CA LEU A 126 -30.70 4.20 27.80
C LEU A 126 -29.90 5.14 26.88
N ILE A 127 -30.22 6.43 26.90
CA ILE A 127 -29.48 7.45 26.15
C ILE A 127 -28.05 7.56 26.66
N ASP A 128 -27.85 7.56 27.98
CA ASP A 128 -26.52 7.60 28.59
C ASP A 128 -25.68 6.36 28.23
N GLU A 129 -26.26 5.17 28.25
CA GLU A 129 -25.55 3.94 27.84
C GLU A 129 -25.11 4.01 26.37
N VAL A 130 -25.98 4.51 25.48
CA VAL A 130 -25.64 4.70 24.06
C VAL A 130 -24.54 5.75 23.89
N LEU A 131 -24.60 6.85 24.64
CA LEU A 131 -23.60 7.92 24.58
C LEU A 131 -22.23 7.41 25.04
N GLN A 132 -22.20 6.64 26.13
CA GLN A 132 -20.97 6.01 26.64
C GLN A 132 -20.42 4.98 25.65
N GLY A 133 -21.31 4.19 25.02
CA GLY A 133 -20.92 3.26 23.96
C GLY A 133 -20.33 3.97 22.74
N LEU A 134 -20.88 5.12 22.36
CA LEU A 134 -20.37 5.96 21.27
C LEU A 134 -19.00 6.56 21.62
N GLU A 135 -18.82 7.03 22.85
CA GLU A 135 -17.54 7.55 23.32
C GLU A 135 -16.46 6.45 23.34
N ALA A 136 -16.78 5.25 23.84
CA ALA A 136 -15.88 4.11 23.80
C ALA A 136 -15.52 3.68 22.37
N ALA A 137 -16.49 3.69 21.46
CA ALA A 137 -16.25 3.43 20.05
C ALA A 137 -15.36 4.50 19.40
N THR A 138 -15.58 5.78 19.75
CA THR A 138 -14.78 6.91 19.27
C THR A 138 -13.32 6.77 19.69
N ASN A 139 -13.07 6.52 20.99
CA ASN A 139 -11.72 6.29 21.51
C ASN A 139 -11.03 5.10 20.83
N CYS A 140 -11.75 4.01 20.57
CA CYS A 140 -11.21 2.85 19.86
C CYS A 140 -10.81 3.18 18.40
N VAL A 141 -11.56 4.05 17.72
CA VAL A 141 -11.20 4.51 16.37
C VAL A 141 -9.97 5.43 16.41
N GLU A 142 -9.87 6.31 17.41
CA GLU A 142 -8.69 7.16 17.61
C GLU A 142 -7.42 6.34 17.86
N ASP A 143 -7.51 5.31 18.72
CA ASP A 143 -6.39 4.36 18.94
C ASP A 143 -5.97 3.69 17.62
N MET A 144 -6.93 3.23 16.82
CA MET A 144 -6.65 2.61 15.53
C MET A 144 -5.96 3.58 14.55
N ASP A 145 -6.32 4.86 14.55
CA ASP A 145 -5.64 5.87 13.74
C ASP A 145 -4.18 6.07 14.19
N GLU A 146 -3.93 6.12 15.51
CA GLU A 146 -2.56 6.17 16.04
C GLU A 146 -1.74 4.94 15.62
N TRP A 147 -2.31 3.74 15.74
CA TRP A 147 -1.65 2.51 15.28
C TRP A 147 -1.33 2.56 13.79
N LEU A 148 -2.29 2.98 12.95
CA LEU A 148 -2.08 3.13 11.51
C LEU A 148 -0.97 4.15 11.21
N ASN A 149 -0.92 5.26 11.94
CA ASN A 149 0.14 6.25 11.80
C ASN A 149 1.52 5.67 12.15
N ILE A 150 1.63 4.90 13.24
CA ILE A 150 2.87 4.22 13.62
C ILE A 150 3.30 3.22 12.53
N PHE A 151 2.37 2.41 12.01
CA PHE A 151 2.68 1.45 10.95
C PHE A 151 3.09 2.14 9.65
N ASN A 152 2.44 3.25 9.28
CA ASN A 152 2.81 4.03 8.10
C ASN A 152 4.23 4.58 8.20
N VAL A 153 4.61 5.12 9.36
CA VAL A 153 5.99 5.60 9.59
C VAL A 153 6.99 4.45 9.49
N LYS A 154 6.70 3.30 10.09
CA LYS A 154 7.57 2.12 10.01
C LYS A 154 7.73 1.62 8.57
N LEU A 155 6.64 1.54 7.82
CA LEU A 155 6.67 1.13 6.41
C LEU A 155 7.44 2.12 5.54
N ARG A 156 7.36 3.42 5.83
CA ARG A 156 8.16 4.44 5.16
C ARG A 156 9.65 4.22 5.41
N HIS A 157 10.06 4.06 6.68
CA HIS A 157 11.47 3.80 7.00
C HIS A 157 11.97 2.49 6.37
N MET A 158 11.19 1.42 6.42
CA MET A 158 11.56 0.16 5.76
C MET A 158 11.74 0.33 4.25
N ARG A 159 10.91 1.14 3.59
CA ARG A 159 11.05 1.45 2.16
C ARG A 159 12.35 2.19 1.87
N GLU A 160 12.65 3.22 2.66
CA GLU A 160 13.89 4.02 2.54
C GLU A 160 15.13 3.14 2.79
N ASP A 161 15.08 2.25 3.77
CA ASP A 161 16.14 1.29 4.05
C ASP A 161 16.36 0.31 2.89
N ILE A 162 15.28 -0.22 2.31
CA ILE A 162 15.35 -1.12 1.14
C ILE A 162 15.96 -0.40 -0.05
N GLU A 163 15.53 0.82 -0.35
CA GLU A 163 16.10 1.64 -1.44
C GLU A 163 17.60 1.90 -1.24
N SER A 164 18.02 2.22 -0.01
CA SER A 164 19.43 2.38 0.34
C SER A 164 20.24 1.09 0.15
N ILE A 165 19.66 -0.07 0.50
CA ILE A 165 20.30 -1.37 0.28
C ILE A 165 20.40 -1.68 -1.22
N GLU A 166 19.33 -1.46 -1.99
CA GLU A 166 19.28 -1.72 -3.44
C GLU A 166 20.29 -0.85 -4.18
N THR A 167 20.34 0.45 -3.91
CA THR A 167 21.31 1.37 -4.53
C THR A 167 22.75 0.96 -4.22
N ARG A 168 23.04 0.57 -2.97
CA ARG A 168 24.36 0.05 -2.59
C ARG A 168 24.67 -1.27 -3.29
N ASN A 169 23.71 -2.19 -3.40
CA ASN A 169 23.92 -3.48 -4.04
C ASN A 169 24.18 -3.31 -5.55
N ASN A 170 23.41 -2.48 -6.23
CA ASN A 170 23.61 -2.17 -7.65
C ASN A 170 25.00 -1.57 -7.90
N LYS A 171 25.49 -0.71 -6.99
CA LYS A 171 26.85 -0.16 -7.07
C LYS A 171 27.92 -1.25 -6.91
N LEU A 172 27.73 -2.17 -5.96
CA LEU A 172 28.66 -3.29 -5.75
C LEU A 172 28.66 -4.26 -6.93
N GLU A 173 27.49 -4.54 -7.51
CA GLU A 173 27.38 -5.39 -8.69
C GLU A 173 28.06 -4.76 -9.90
N MET A 174 27.82 -3.47 -10.17
CA MET A 174 28.51 -2.74 -11.23
C MET A 174 30.03 -2.74 -11.01
N GLN A 175 30.49 -2.53 -9.76
CA GLN A 175 31.91 -2.60 -9.43
C GLN A 175 32.48 -4.01 -9.65
N SER A 176 31.72 -5.06 -9.30
CA SER A 176 32.12 -6.45 -9.52
C SER A 176 32.27 -6.77 -11.01
N VAL A 177 31.28 -6.38 -11.82
CA VAL A 177 31.31 -6.55 -13.28
C VAL A 177 32.49 -5.79 -13.88
N ASN A 178 32.67 -4.52 -13.50
CA ASN A 178 33.79 -3.71 -13.98
C ASN A 178 35.14 -4.32 -13.60
N ASN A 179 35.31 -4.76 -12.34
CA ASN A 179 36.55 -5.40 -11.90
C ASN A 179 36.82 -6.69 -12.67
N LYS A 180 35.79 -7.50 -12.93
CA LYS A 180 35.94 -8.71 -13.74
C LYS A 180 36.40 -8.38 -15.16
N SER A 181 35.74 -7.42 -15.82
CA SER A 181 36.14 -6.97 -17.15
C SER A 181 37.55 -6.37 -17.16
N LEU A 182 37.92 -5.60 -16.14
CA LEU A 182 39.28 -5.05 -16.00
C LEU A 182 40.33 -6.15 -15.86
N ILE A 183 40.05 -7.21 -15.09
CA ILE A 183 40.95 -8.36 -14.95
C ILE A 183 41.06 -9.09 -16.29
N GLU A 184 39.95 -9.32 -16.99
CA GLU A 184 39.96 -9.97 -18.31
C GLU A 184 40.77 -9.18 -19.35
N GLU A 185 40.64 -7.84 -19.37
CA GLU A 185 41.45 -6.99 -20.23
C GLU A 185 42.92 -6.98 -19.83
N LEU A 186 43.22 -7.00 -18.53
CA LEU A 186 44.60 -7.10 -18.04
C LEU A 186 45.24 -8.45 -18.40
N ASP A 187 44.51 -9.54 -18.29
CA ASP A 187 44.98 -10.88 -18.64
C ASP A 187 45.28 -10.97 -20.15
N LYS A 188 44.40 -10.45 -21.01
CA LYS A 188 44.67 -10.34 -22.46
C LYS A 188 45.94 -9.55 -22.75
N LEU A 189 46.13 -8.43 -22.05
CA LEU A 189 47.31 -7.59 -22.20
C LEU A 189 48.58 -8.31 -21.70
N LEU A 190 48.51 -9.00 -20.56
CA LEU A 190 49.61 -9.80 -20.03
C LEU A 190 49.97 -10.97 -20.96
N GLU A 191 48.98 -11.67 -21.53
CA GLU A 191 49.21 -12.72 -22.53
C GLU A 191 49.90 -12.16 -23.76
N SER A 192 49.49 -10.98 -24.25
CA SER A 192 50.12 -10.33 -25.41
C SER A 192 51.58 -9.89 -25.17
N LEU A 193 51.94 -9.57 -23.91
CA LEU A 193 53.28 -9.11 -23.53
C LEU A 193 54.18 -10.25 -23.00
N ARG A 194 53.63 -11.45 -22.79
CA ARG A 194 54.38 -12.57 -22.22
C ARG A 194 55.31 -13.18 -23.27
N ILE A 195 56.62 -13.05 -23.05
CA ILE A 195 57.64 -13.69 -23.86
C ILE A 195 57.77 -15.16 -23.43
N PRO A 196 57.64 -16.13 -24.36
CA PRO A 196 57.94 -17.53 -24.09
C PRO A 196 59.35 -17.69 -23.52
N SER A 197 59.49 -18.47 -22.44
CA SER A 197 60.76 -18.63 -21.73
C SER A 197 61.89 -19.16 -22.61
N GLU A 198 61.54 -19.94 -23.64
CA GLU A 198 62.45 -20.48 -24.65
C GLU A 198 63.12 -19.35 -25.46
N TYR A 199 62.34 -18.40 -25.95
CA TYR A 199 62.85 -17.22 -26.66
C TYR A 199 63.54 -16.25 -25.70
N ALA A 200 63.04 -16.07 -24.47
CA ALA A 200 63.71 -15.23 -23.48
C ALA A 200 65.12 -15.74 -23.13
N ALA A 201 65.30 -17.07 -23.02
CA ALA A 201 66.60 -17.69 -22.78
C ALA A 201 67.54 -17.53 -23.99
N CYS A 202 67.04 -17.70 -25.22
CA CYS A 202 67.82 -17.47 -26.43
C CYS A 202 68.27 -16.00 -26.56
N LEU A 203 67.37 -15.04 -26.30
CA LEU A 203 67.63 -13.60 -26.43
C LEU A 203 68.47 -13.02 -25.27
N THR A 204 68.53 -13.69 -24.11
CA THR A 204 69.22 -13.16 -22.92
C THR A 204 70.58 -13.81 -22.65
N GLY A 205 70.79 -15.06 -23.09
CA GLY A 205 71.97 -15.85 -22.75
C GLY A 205 72.44 -16.83 -23.82
N GLY A 206 71.89 -16.80 -25.03
CA GLY A 206 72.38 -17.61 -26.15
C GLY A 206 73.75 -17.13 -26.63
N SER A 207 74.70 -18.06 -26.88
CA SER A 207 75.84 -17.76 -27.75
C SER A 207 75.33 -17.70 -29.19
N PHE A 208 75.82 -16.74 -29.98
CA PHE A 208 75.56 -16.67 -31.42
C PHE A 208 76.47 -17.67 -32.16
N ASP A 209 76.40 -18.94 -31.76
CA ASP A 209 77.08 -20.04 -32.42
C ASP A 209 76.25 -20.52 -33.62
N GLU A 210 76.89 -21.03 -34.67
CA GLU A 210 76.25 -21.42 -35.94
C GLU A 210 75.15 -22.47 -35.73
N ALA A 211 75.31 -23.34 -34.73
CA ALA A 211 74.32 -24.35 -34.34
C ALA A 211 73.04 -23.78 -33.70
N ARG A 212 73.07 -22.55 -33.16
CA ARG A 212 71.94 -21.89 -32.46
C ARG A 212 71.40 -20.68 -33.22
N MET A 213 72.00 -20.34 -34.36
CA MET A 213 71.65 -19.17 -35.16
C MET A 213 70.21 -19.23 -35.68
N LEU A 214 69.72 -20.40 -36.09
CA LEU A 214 68.34 -20.59 -36.53
C LEU A 214 67.32 -20.27 -35.42
N GLN A 215 67.56 -20.78 -34.20
CA GLN A 215 66.71 -20.52 -33.03
C GLN A 215 66.74 -19.03 -32.61
N ASN A 216 67.88 -18.37 -32.77
CA ASN A 216 68.01 -16.93 -32.49
C ASN A 216 67.25 -16.09 -33.54
N ILE A 217 67.27 -16.50 -34.82
CA ILE A 217 66.50 -15.85 -35.90
C ILE A 217 65.00 -16.02 -35.64
N GLU A 218 64.53 -17.24 -35.34
CA GLU A 218 63.12 -17.51 -35.00
C GLU A 218 62.66 -16.70 -33.78
N ALA A 219 63.48 -16.58 -32.74
CA ALA A 219 63.17 -15.75 -31.57
C ALA A 219 63.06 -14.25 -31.92
N CYS A 220 63.90 -13.76 -32.85
CA CYS A 220 63.85 -12.38 -33.32
C CYS A 220 62.65 -12.12 -34.24
N GLU A 221 62.29 -13.07 -35.10
CA GLU A 221 61.09 -13.01 -35.94
C GLU A 221 59.80 -13.04 -35.10
N TRP A 222 59.78 -13.88 -34.06
CA TRP A 222 58.69 -13.89 -33.07
C TRP A 222 58.57 -12.54 -32.36
N LEU A 223 59.69 -11.97 -31.89
CA LEU A 223 59.71 -10.66 -31.24
C LEU A 223 59.22 -9.55 -32.19
N ASN A 224 59.68 -9.54 -33.44
CA ASN A 224 59.24 -8.58 -34.45
C ASN A 224 57.73 -8.71 -34.75
N SER A 225 57.22 -9.94 -34.77
CA SER A 225 55.79 -10.21 -34.97
C SER A 225 54.95 -9.78 -33.77
N ALA A 226 55.42 -10.03 -32.54
CA ALA A 226 54.77 -9.57 -31.31
C ALA A 226 54.73 -8.03 -31.24
N LEU A 227 55.81 -7.36 -31.64
CA LEU A 227 55.88 -5.89 -31.70
C LEU A 227 54.90 -5.30 -32.72
N ARG A 228 54.77 -5.90 -33.90
CA ARG A 228 53.75 -5.50 -34.89
C ARG A 228 52.33 -5.76 -34.42
N GLY A 229 52.12 -6.80 -33.60
CA GLY A 229 50.83 -7.06 -32.94
C GLY A 229 50.44 -5.97 -31.93
N LEU A 230 51.43 -5.25 -31.39
CA LEU A 230 51.26 -4.14 -30.44
C LEU A 230 51.15 -2.76 -31.12
N GLU A 231 51.27 -2.69 -32.46
CA GLU A 231 51.11 -1.48 -33.27
C GLU A 231 49.64 -1.26 -33.72
N VAL A 232 49.28 0.01 -33.99
CA VAL A 232 47.95 0.37 -34.53
C VAL A 232 47.80 -0.25 -35.92
N PRO A 233 46.70 -0.96 -36.24
CA PRO A 233 45.35 -0.86 -35.65
C PRO A 233 44.95 -1.94 -34.62
N ASN A 234 45.87 -2.81 -34.18
CA ASN A 234 45.52 -3.98 -33.38
C ASN A 234 45.33 -3.70 -31.88
N LEU A 235 45.92 -2.62 -31.36
CA LEU A 235 45.71 -2.13 -29.99
C LEU A 235 44.77 -0.93 -29.98
N ASP A 236 43.81 -0.93 -29.04
CA ASP A 236 42.89 0.18 -28.82
C ASP A 236 43.70 1.48 -28.57
N PRO A 237 43.33 2.63 -29.17
CA PRO A 237 43.99 3.91 -28.98
C PRO A 237 44.18 4.33 -27.50
N SER A 238 43.36 3.82 -26.59
CA SER A 238 43.49 4.02 -25.13
C SER A 238 44.78 3.44 -24.54
N TYR A 239 45.38 2.42 -25.15
CA TYR A 239 46.66 1.84 -24.75
C TYR A 239 47.87 2.59 -25.35
N ALA A 240 47.69 3.72 -26.03
CA ALA A 240 48.78 4.48 -26.66
C ALA A 240 49.89 4.90 -25.66
N ASN A 241 49.56 5.12 -24.39
CA ASN A 241 50.54 5.42 -23.34
C ASN A 241 51.39 4.20 -22.92
N MET A 242 50.92 2.98 -23.14
CA MET A 242 51.72 1.76 -22.91
C MET A 242 52.80 1.52 -23.96
N ARG A 243 52.80 2.29 -25.07
CA ARG A 243 53.89 2.26 -26.05
C ARG A 243 55.24 2.59 -25.43
N ALA A 244 55.28 3.41 -24.38
CA ALA A 244 56.52 3.72 -23.67
C ALA A 244 57.11 2.47 -22.97
N VAL A 245 56.26 1.61 -22.41
CA VAL A 245 56.67 0.34 -21.79
C VAL A 245 57.19 -0.63 -22.85
N CYS A 246 56.50 -0.71 -23.99
CA CYS A 246 56.93 -1.51 -25.14
C CYS A 246 58.28 -1.02 -25.69
N ALA A 247 58.42 0.29 -25.91
CA ALA A 247 59.65 0.91 -26.40
C ALA A 247 60.82 0.70 -25.43
N CYS A 248 60.58 0.76 -24.11
CA CYS A 248 61.60 0.43 -23.10
C CYS A 248 62.02 -1.04 -23.15
N LEU A 249 61.08 -1.98 -23.31
CA LEU A 249 61.40 -3.41 -23.46
C LEU A 249 62.24 -3.67 -24.72
N VAL A 250 61.89 -3.01 -25.82
CA VAL A 250 62.64 -3.03 -27.08
C VAL A 250 64.05 -2.46 -26.90
N LEU A 251 64.19 -1.31 -26.25
CA LEU A 251 65.49 -0.69 -26.00
C LEU A 251 66.38 -1.57 -25.11
N VAL A 252 65.82 -2.20 -24.08
CA VAL A 252 66.56 -3.10 -23.19
C VAL A 252 67.02 -4.36 -23.92
N LEU A 253 66.15 -4.98 -24.72
CA LEU A 253 66.51 -6.16 -25.52
C LEU A 253 67.53 -5.80 -26.61
N PHE A 254 67.35 -4.68 -27.31
CA PHE A 254 68.24 -4.22 -28.37
C PHE A 254 69.64 -3.84 -27.84
N LEU A 255 69.72 -3.12 -26.72
CA LEU A 255 70.99 -2.81 -26.04
C LEU A 255 71.70 -4.09 -25.56
N LYS A 256 70.95 -5.11 -25.15
CA LYS A 256 71.50 -6.38 -24.65
C LYS A 256 71.99 -7.28 -25.80
N LEU A 257 71.26 -7.35 -26.92
CA LEU A 257 71.70 -7.98 -28.16
C LEU A 257 72.94 -7.28 -28.74
N HIS A 258 72.95 -5.94 -28.80
CA HIS A 258 74.11 -5.18 -29.27
C HIS A 258 75.35 -5.46 -28.40
N LYS A 259 75.18 -5.53 -27.07
CA LYS A 259 76.27 -5.88 -26.15
C LYS A 259 76.78 -7.32 -26.33
N GLN A 260 75.92 -8.29 -26.65
CA GLN A 260 76.35 -9.65 -26.97
C GLN A 260 77.07 -9.71 -28.33
N ILE A 261 76.57 -9.02 -29.37
CA ILE A 261 77.19 -8.99 -30.70
C ILE A 261 78.58 -8.35 -30.64
N VAL A 262 78.72 -7.23 -29.91
CA VAL A 262 80.02 -6.55 -29.71
C VAL A 262 81.02 -7.38 -28.90
N ASN A 263 80.56 -8.27 -28.01
CA ASN A 263 81.44 -9.19 -27.27
C ASN A 263 81.86 -10.43 -28.09
N ILE A 264 81.30 -10.65 -29.27
CA ILE A 264 81.57 -11.82 -30.14
C ILE A 264 82.44 -11.42 -31.35
N LEU A 265 82.45 -10.14 -31.75
CA LEU A 265 83.46 -9.63 -32.68
C LEU A 265 84.77 -9.34 -31.93
N PRO A 266 85.94 -9.80 -32.42
CA PRO A 266 87.24 -9.45 -31.85
C PRO A 266 87.60 -7.97 -32.00
#